data_AF-A0A3R6WRB7-F1
#
_entry.id   AF-A0A3R6WRB7-F1
#
_cell.length_a   1.000
_cell.length_b   1.000
_cell.length_c   1.000
_cell.angle_alpha   90.00
_cell.angle_beta   90.00
_cell.angle_gamma   90.00
#
_symmetry.space_group_name_H-M   'P 1'
#
loop_
_entity.id
_entity.type
_entity.pdbx_description
1 polymer ?
#
loop_
_entity_poly.entity_id
_entity_poly.type
_entity_poly.pdbx_seq_one_letter_code
_entity_poly.pdbx_strand_id
1 'polypeptide(L)'
;MHNTPADEVFIIGHKNPDTDSICSAIAYANLKNLTENKYFPKRAGKLNKETEYVLKRFGVKTPELLSDVDSQVKDITYRLVDGVSGDITLKKAFELMQENDATTLPVVDDGKIKGLVTVGDIAEAYFLTNDSDVLYRAGTTCKDVIDTIHGEMLVGDENAVVPSGKVMIGAAHVDVMKQYIKPHDIIILGDREKPQHTAIENGAGMLIVCLVDCVSDKVLEEAKAAGCTVIISGYDTYTVARLIGQSMPIKHFMIKDNIYTFREEDTIETLKGVMSKTRYRYFPVVNKYGMYKGLVSRRNFINSRKKQIILVDHNERSQSVDNIDKAEILEIIDHHRIGSVETVAPVYFRNLPLGCTATIIYMMYKEQNIFPDRATAGLMCAAILSDTLMFKSPTCTPVDELYAKELAGIAEVDLKELAMSMFTAGSNLTGKTTEEILHQDYKKFDVGDKVVGIGQITSISKDELSGITAKMKKYMKDTEFADCDICLFIMTDILDEGSGVLCKGSIAKQLCQVAFGKSFDDNYAYVEGLVSRKKQVVPELIRAMEKL
;
A
#
# COMPACT_ATOMS: atom_id res chain seq x y z
N MET A 1 -20.28 -4.17 10.62
CA MET A 1 -19.86 -3.02 9.79
C MET A 1 -18.74 -3.45 8.85
N HIS A 2 -18.42 -2.67 7.82
CA HIS A 2 -17.32 -2.95 6.89
C HIS A 2 -16.37 -1.76 6.80
N ASN A 3 -15.10 -1.98 6.44
CA ASN A 3 -14.26 -0.86 6.03
C ASN A 3 -14.78 -0.32 4.69
N THR A 4 -14.61 0.97 4.48
CA THR A 4 -14.83 1.61 3.17
C THR A 4 -13.46 1.78 2.54
N PRO A 5 -13.15 1.09 1.42
CA PRO A 5 -11.94 1.36 0.66
C PRO A 5 -11.90 2.84 0.28
N ALA A 6 -10.72 3.45 0.35
CA ALA A 6 -10.57 4.86 0.02
C ALA A 6 -10.92 5.10 -1.46
N ASP A 7 -11.64 6.19 -1.75
CA ASP A 7 -11.99 6.60 -3.11
C ASP A 7 -10.85 7.38 -3.77
N GLU A 8 -9.62 6.85 -3.73
CA GLU A 8 -8.43 7.54 -4.22
C GLU A 8 -8.22 7.30 -5.72
N VAL A 9 -7.92 8.38 -6.44
CA VAL A 9 -7.48 8.33 -7.84
C VAL A 9 -6.02 8.78 -7.90
N PHE A 10 -5.13 7.94 -8.42
CA PHE A 10 -3.71 8.30 -8.55
C PHE A 10 -3.43 8.89 -9.93
N ILE A 11 -2.72 10.02 -9.94
CA ILE A 11 -2.25 10.65 -11.18
C ILE A 11 -0.77 10.37 -11.33
N ILE A 12 -0.38 9.71 -12.41
CA ILE A 12 0.99 9.25 -12.64
C ILE A 12 1.52 9.65 -14.01
N GLY A 13 2.79 10.04 -14.01
CA GLY A 13 3.61 10.13 -15.20
C GLY A 13 4.28 8.79 -15.55
N HIS A 14 5.21 8.81 -16.51
CA HIS A 14 5.94 7.61 -16.92
C HIS A 14 6.95 7.12 -15.85
N LYS A 15 7.35 5.84 -15.98
CA LYS A 15 8.18 5.06 -15.03
C LYS A 15 9.60 5.60 -14.87
N ASN A 16 10.09 6.37 -15.83
CA ASN A 16 11.39 7.06 -15.77
C ASN A 16 11.17 8.57 -15.67
N PRO A 17 10.56 9.05 -14.57
CA PRO A 17 9.96 10.37 -14.53
C PRO A 17 10.97 11.49 -14.79
N ASP A 18 10.57 12.38 -15.69
CA ASP A 18 11.19 13.67 -15.96
C ASP A 18 10.42 14.82 -15.27
N THR A 19 10.78 16.06 -15.62
CA THR A 19 10.18 17.23 -15.00
C THR A 19 8.73 17.42 -15.44
N ASP A 20 8.37 17.13 -16.70
CA ASP A 20 6.99 17.24 -17.17
C ASP A 20 6.08 16.22 -16.48
N SER A 21 6.40 14.93 -16.58
CA SER A 21 5.62 13.85 -15.96
C SER A 21 5.25 14.09 -14.49
N ILE A 22 6.16 14.64 -13.68
CA ILE A 22 5.93 14.93 -12.25
C ILE A 22 5.16 16.24 -12.05
N CYS A 23 5.56 17.32 -12.71
CA CYS A 23 4.92 18.62 -12.55
C CYS A 23 3.49 18.59 -13.09
N SER A 24 3.26 17.93 -14.21
CA SER A 24 1.94 17.68 -14.80
C SER A 24 1.06 16.85 -13.88
N ALA A 25 1.57 15.80 -13.26
CA ALA A 25 0.79 15.01 -12.30
C ALA A 25 0.31 15.86 -11.11
N ILE A 26 1.20 16.70 -10.55
CA ILE A 26 0.87 17.60 -9.44
C ILE A 26 -0.12 18.67 -9.87
N ALA A 27 0.14 19.34 -11.00
CA ALA A 27 -0.70 20.43 -11.48
C ALA A 27 -2.10 19.95 -11.84
N TYR A 28 -2.21 18.75 -12.42
CA TYR A 28 -3.50 18.16 -12.74
C TYR A 28 -4.27 17.70 -11.50
N ALA A 29 -3.57 17.12 -10.50
CA ALA A 29 -4.18 16.79 -9.22
C ALA A 29 -4.73 18.04 -8.52
N ASN A 30 -3.97 19.14 -8.53
CA ASN A 30 -4.41 20.40 -7.94
C ASN A 30 -5.65 20.94 -8.64
N LEU A 31 -5.72 20.89 -9.98
CA LEU A 31 -6.90 21.32 -10.74
C LEU A 31 -8.14 20.53 -10.35
N LYS A 32 -8.03 19.19 -10.34
CA LYS A 32 -9.15 18.28 -10.02
C LYS A 32 -9.59 18.38 -8.56
N ASN A 33 -8.65 18.63 -7.64
CA ASN A 33 -8.94 18.79 -6.22
C ASN A 33 -9.60 20.13 -5.84
N LEU A 34 -9.78 21.05 -6.79
CA LEU A 34 -10.62 22.23 -6.56
C LEU A 34 -12.10 21.87 -6.37
N THR A 35 -12.54 20.75 -6.97
CA THR A 35 -13.92 20.25 -6.84
C THR A 35 -14.01 18.97 -6.01
N GLU A 36 -13.02 18.10 -6.08
CA GLU A 36 -13.07 16.76 -5.48
C GLU A 36 -11.76 16.41 -4.77
N ASN A 37 -11.72 16.34 -3.44
CA ASN A 37 -10.49 16.05 -2.66
C ASN A 37 -10.08 14.57 -2.67
N LYS A 38 -9.78 14.01 -3.84
CA LYS A 38 -9.47 12.57 -4.00
C LYS A 38 -8.38 12.21 -5.01
N TYR A 39 -7.79 13.21 -5.66
CA TYR A 39 -6.77 13.02 -6.68
C TYR A 39 -5.38 13.18 -6.07
N PHE A 40 -4.54 12.16 -6.18
CA PHE A 40 -3.22 12.16 -5.54
C PHE A 40 -2.12 11.98 -6.57
N PRO A 41 -1.18 12.94 -6.72
CA PRO A 41 -0.05 12.75 -7.61
C PRO A 41 0.88 11.70 -7.00
N LYS A 42 1.32 10.74 -7.82
CA LYS A 42 2.32 9.74 -7.46
C LYS A 42 3.43 9.74 -8.52
N ARG A 43 4.65 9.37 -8.10
CA ARG A 43 5.76 9.13 -9.04
C ARG A 43 5.83 7.65 -9.35
N ALA A 44 6.06 7.31 -10.62
CA ALA A 44 6.21 5.92 -11.06
C ALA A 44 7.66 5.40 -10.93
N GLY A 45 8.62 6.30 -10.67
CA GLY A 45 10.04 5.95 -10.58
C GLY A 45 10.86 6.91 -9.72
N LYS A 46 12.19 6.81 -9.85
CA LYS A 46 13.15 7.69 -9.16
C LYS A 46 13.22 9.04 -9.88
N LEU A 47 13.21 10.13 -9.13
CA LEU A 47 13.34 11.48 -9.69
C LEU A 47 14.75 11.74 -10.22
N ASN A 48 14.83 12.53 -11.29
CA ASN A 48 16.08 13.12 -11.72
C ASN A 48 16.40 14.38 -10.89
N LYS A 49 17.65 14.86 -10.96
CA LYS A 49 18.11 16.02 -10.17
C LYS A 49 17.44 17.33 -10.56
N GLU A 50 17.06 17.47 -11.83
CA GLU A 50 16.35 18.66 -12.32
C GLU A 50 14.98 18.75 -11.66
N THR A 51 14.20 17.67 -11.67
CA THR A 51 12.89 17.58 -11.04
C THR A 51 12.98 17.76 -9.53
N GLU A 52 13.98 17.17 -8.87
CA GLU A 52 14.24 17.40 -7.43
C GLU A 52 14.50 18.88 -7.13
N TYR A 53 15.29 19.57 -7.97
CA TYR A 53 15.54 21.00 -7.85
C TYR A 53 14.25 21.80 -8.00
N VAL A 54 13.44 21.51 -9.03
CA VAL A 54 12.17 22.20 -9.30
C VAL A 54 11.22 22.07 -8.11
N LEU A 55 11.01 20.86 -7.59
CA LEU A 55 10.14 20.63 -6.42
C LEU A 55 10.65 21.40 -5.19
N LYS A 56 11.96 21.39 -4.94
CA LYS A 56 12.57 22.14 -3.84
C LYS A 56 12.42 23.65 -4.01
N ARG A 57 12.61 24.17 -5.23
CA ARG A 57 12.53 25.60 -5.55
C ARG A 57 11.16 26.19 -5.27
N PHE A 58 10.11 25.41 -5.47
CA PHE A 58 8.72 25.80 -5.23
C PHE A 58 8.13 25.26 -3.92
N GLY A 59 8.94 24.59 -3.08
CA GLY A 59 8.51 24.10 -1.76
C GLY A 59 7.46 23.00 -1.82
N VAL A 60 7.39 22.24 -2.91
CA VAL A 60 6.37 21.20 -3.12
C VAL A 60 6.89 19.85 -2.62
N LYS A 61 6.06 19.14 -1.83
CA LYS A 61 6.39 17.81 -1.32
C LYS A 61 6.56 16.83 -2.48
N THR A 62 7.64 16.06 -2.44
CA THR A 62 7.86 14.96 -3.39
C THR A 62 6.69 13.97 -3.38
N PRO A 63 6.08 13.66 -4.54
CA PRO A 63 5.06 12.62 -4.66
C PRO A 63 5.56 11.26 -4.16
N GLU A 64 4.66 10.49 -3.54
CA GLU A 64 4.96 9.14 -3.08
C GLU A 64 5.16 8.19 -4.28
N LEU A 65 6.02 7.18 -4.10
CA LEU A 65 6.27 6.17 -5.12
C LEU A 65 5.05 5.24 -5.25
N LEU A 66 4.61 5.04 -6.49
CA LEU A 66 3.71 3.97 -6.88
C LEU A 66 4.43 3.13 -7.94
N SER A 67 4.96 1.97 -7.55
CA SER A 67 5.71 1.08 -8.46
C SER A 67 4.80 0.15 -9.26
N ASP A 68 3.67 -0.22 -8.68
CA ASP A 68 2.70 -1.17 -9.21
C ASP A 68 1.28 -0.75 -8.82
N VAL A 69 0.30 -1.33 -9.50
CA VAL A 69 -1.13 -1.08 -9.24
C VAL A 69 -1.90 -2.33 -8.82
N ASP A 70 -1.19 -3.33 -8.25
CA ASP A 70 -1.88 -4.49 -7.72
C ASP A 70 -2.85 -4.08 -6.61
N SER A 71 -4.07 -4.63 -6.65
CA SER A 71 -5.04 -4.46 -5.57
C SER A 71 -4.49 -5.08 -4.29
N GLN A 72 -4.63 -4.35 -3.20
CA GLN A 72 -4.18 -4.73 -1.87
C GLN A 72 -5.39 -5.02 -0.96
N VAL A 73 -5.16 -5.57 0.23
CA VAL A 73 -6.23 -5.86 1.20
C VAL A 73 -6.98 -4.59 1.62
N LYS A 74 -6.30 -3.45 1.73
CA LYS A 74 -6.96 -2.15 2.00
C LYS A 74 -7.92 -1.69 0.89
N ASP A 75 -7.75 -2.19 -0.33
CA ASP A 75 -8.55 -1.80 -1.50
C ASP A 75 -9.85 -2.63 -1.60
N ILE A 76 -10.08 -3.57 -0.68
CA ILE A 76 -11.30 -4.39 -0.62
C ILE A 76 -12.08 -4.16 0.66
N THR A 77 -13.39 -4.38 0.56
CA THR A 77 -14.30 -4.36 1.70
C THR A 77 -14.15 -5.64 2.51
N TYR A 78 -13.57 -5.56 3.69
CA TYR A 78 -13.53 -6.58 4.74
C TYR A 78 -14.45 -6.21 5.92
N ARG A 79 -14.72 -7.19 6.79
CA ARG A 79 -15.67 -7.05 7.90
C ARG A 79 -14.97 -6.48 9.13
N LEU A 80 -15.57 -5.44 9.72
CA LEU A 80 -15.18 -4.94 11.03
C LEU A 80 -15.97 -5.74 12.07
N VAL A 81 -15.25 -6.56 12.83
CA VAL A 81 -15.74 -7.32 13.98
C VAL A 81 -14.83 -6.95 15.14
N ASP A 82 -15.40 -6.48 16.24
CA ASP A 82 -14.58 -6.08 17.38
C ASP A 82 -13.86 -7.29 18.00
N GLY A 83 -12.64 -7.03 18.44
CA GLY A 83 -11.86 -7.98 19.23
C GLY A 83 -12.52 -8.24 20.57
N VAL A 84 -12.60 -9.51 20.96
CA VAL A 84 -13.07 -9.90 22.30
C VAL A 84 -11.90 -10.37 23.16
N SER A 85 -12.02 -10.18 24.48
CA SER A 85 -11.08 -10.80 25.43
C SER A 85 -11.24 -12.33 25.38
N GLY A 86 -10.14 -13.05 25.58
CA GLY A 86 -10.17 -14.51 25.72
C GLY A 86 -10.85 -14.98 27.01
N ASP A 87 -11.06 -14.07 27.97
CA ASP A 87 -11.67 -14.38 29.26
C ASP A 87 -13.21 -14.41 29.21
N ILE A 88 -13.84 -13.95 28.11
CA ILE A 88 -15.30 -14.04 28.01
C ILE A 88 -15.76 -15.50 27.94
N THR A 89 -16.97 -15.76 28.43
CA THR A 89 -17.56 -17.10 28.45
C THR A 89 -17.99 -17.55 27.05
N LEU A 90 -18.13 -18.87 26.84
CA LEU A 90 -18.72 -19.44 25.62
C LEU A 90 -20.12 -18.88 25.35
N LYS A 91 -20.95 -18.73 26.38
CA LYS A 91 -22.29 -18.11 26.27
C LYS A 91 -22.19 -16.69 25.70
N LYS A 92 -21.34 -15.86 26.31
CA LYS A 92 -21.19 -14.47 25.88
C LYS A 92 -20.61 -14.34 24.47
N ALA A 93 -19.65 -15.20 24.13
CA ALA A 93 -19.10 -15.25 22.78
C ALA A 93 -20.18 -15.62 21.74
N PHE A 94 -21.04 -16.59 22.05
CA PHE A 94 -22.13 -16.99 21.17
C PHE A 94 -23.20 -15.88 21.01
N GLU A 95 -23.56 -15.19 22.10
CA GLU A 95 -24.45 -14.02 22.07
C GLU A 95 -23.87 -12.91 21.18
N LEU A 96 -22.59 -12.56 21.37
CA LEU A 96 -21.90 -11.56 20.54
C LEU A 96 -21.85 -11.98 19.07
N MET A 97 -21.70 -13.28 18.78
CA MET A 97 -21.79 -13.80 17.42
C MET A 97 -23.19 -13.60 16.84
N GLN A 98 -24.25 -13.88 17.58
CA GLN A 98 -25.63 -13.68 17.11
C GLN A 98 -25.98 -12.21 16.90
N GLU A 99 -25.68 -11.35 17.89
CA GLU A 99 -25.93 -9.90 17.84
C GLU A 99 -25.27 -9.25 16.62
N ASN A 100 -24.10 -9.74 16.24
CA ASN A 100 -23.34 -9.20 15.13
C ASN A 100 -23.57 -9.94 13.79
N ASP A 101 -24.36 -11.01 13.72
CA ASP A 101 -24.45 -11.94 12.57
C ASP A 101 -23.07 -12.51 12.15
N ALA A 102 -22.24 -12.83 13.14
CA ALA A 102 -20.88 -13.34 12.97
C ALA A 102 -20.84 -14.85 13.18
N THR A 103 -19.91 -15.51 12.48
CA THR A 103 -19.64 -16.96 12.64
C THR A 103 -18.24 -17.23 13.17
N THR A 104 -17.46 -16.17 13.38
CA THR A 104 -16.09 -16.19 13.87
C THR A 104 -15.83 -14.91 14.65
N LEU A 105 -15.27 -15.05 15.86
CA LEU A 105 -14.83 -13.93 16.67
C LEU A 105 -13.30 -13.92 16.77
N PRO A 106 -12.67 -12.76 16.59
CA PRO A 106 -11.26 -12.54 16.86
C PRO A 106 -11.02 -12.36 18.36
N VAL A 107 -10.12 -13.16 18.94
CA VAL A 107 -9.66 -12.96 20.31
C VAL A 107 -8.45 -12.04 20.28
N VAL A 108 -8.58 -10.88 20.93
CA VAL A 108 -7.61 -9.78 20.84
C VAL A 108 -7.20 -9.36 22.24
N ASP A 109 -5.89 -9.13 22.41
CA ASP A 109 -5.28 -8.68 23.65
C ASP A 109 -4.21 -7.64 23.31
N ASP A 110 -4.24 -6.49 24.00
CA ASP A 110 -3.47 -5.29 23.66
C ASP A 110 -3.56 -4.92 22.16
N GLY A 111 -4.75 -5.10 21.58
CA GLY A 111 -5.02 -4.84 20.17
C GLY A 111 -4.34 -5.80 19.17
N LYS A 112 -3.67 -6.86 19.65
CA LYS A 112 -3.07 -7.92 18.81
C LYS A 112 -3.92 -9.18 18.82
N ILE A 113 -3.98 -9.85 17.68
CA ILE A 113 -4.70 -11.12 17.58
C ILE A 113 -3.97 -12.22 18.39
N LYS A 114 -4.72 -12.90 19.26
CA LYS A 114 -4.24 -14.05 20.07
C LYS A 114 -4.92 -15.36 19.71
N GLY A 115 -6.13 -15.27 19.15
CA GLY A 115 -6.90 -16.46 18.82
C GLY A 115 -8.08 -16.18 17.91
N LEU A 116 -8.69 -17.25 17.43
CA LEU A 116 -9.96 -17.23 16.72
C LEU A 116 -10.90 -18.24 17.38
N VAL A 117 -12.17 -17.89 17.54
CA VAL A 117 -13.21 -18.81 17.96
C VAL A 117 -14.35 -18.78 16.95
N THR A 118 -14.79 -19.96 16.51
CA THR A 118 -15.90 -20.13 15.58
C THR A 118 -17.10 -20.76 16.28
N VAL A 119 -18.28 -20.67 15.65
CA VAL A 119 -19.48 -21.40 16.12
C VAL A 119 -19.20 -22.91 16.20
N GLY A 120 -18.36 -23.44 15.30
CA GLY A 120 -17.94 -24.84 15.32
C GLY A 120 -17.14 -25.19 16.58
N ASP A 121 -16.19 -24.34 16.98
CA ASP A 121 -15.38 -24.55 18.17
C ASP A 121 -16.23 -24.48 19.45
N ILE A 122 -17.21 -23.56 19.50
CA ILE A 122 -18.17 -23.47 20.62
C ILE A 122 -19.05 -24.73 20.69
N ALA A 123 -19.55 -25.21 19.54
CA ALA A 123 -20.34 -26.42 19.49
C ALA A 123 -19.51 -27.65 19.90
N GLU A 124 -18.28 -27.76 19.41
CA GLU A 124 -17.36 -28.83 19.78
C GLU A 124 -17.06 -28.82 21.28
N ALA A 125 -16.78 -27.65 21.85
CA ALA A 125 -16.60 -27.46 23.29
C ALA A 125 -17.83 -27.94 24.08
N TYR A 126 -19.04 -27.69 23.59
CA TYR A 126 -20.30 -28.10 24.23
C TYR A 126 -20.59 -29.60 24.10
N PHE A 127 -20.23 -30.24 22.98
CA PHE A 127 -20.55 -31.65 22.71
C PHE A 127 -19.47 -32.65 23.14
N LEU A 128 -18.19 -32.24 23.15
CA LEU A 128 -17.06 -33.15 23.40
C LEU A 128 -16.50 -33.09 24.82
N THR A 129 -17.02 -32.21 25.69
CA THR A 129 -16.60 -32.16 27.09
C THR A 129 -17.19 -33.31 27.90
N ASN A 130 -16.44 -34.41 27.97
CA ASN A 130 -16.74 -35.56 28.85
C ASN A 130 -15.94 -35.56 30.16
N ASP A 131 -15.06 -34.58 30.35
CA ASP A 131 -14.18 -34.54 31.50
C ASP A 131 -14.85 -33.90 32.71
N SER A 132 -14.74 -34.57 33.86
CA SER A 132 -15.41 -34.17 35.10
C SER A 132 -14.97 -32.82 35.66
N ASP A 133 -13.76 -32.36 35.36
CA ASP A 133 -13.12 -31.16 35.96
C ASP A 133 -12.93 -30.01 34.95
N VAL A 134 -13.62 -30.06 33.80
CA VAL A 134 -13.32 -29.17 32.66
C VAL A 134 -13.49 -27.68 32.99
N LEU A 135 -14.45 -27.33 33.85
CA LEU A 135 -14.64 -25.94 34.27
C LEU A 135 -13.40 -25.39 35.00
N TYR A 136 -12.79 -26.19 35.88
CA TYR A 136 -11.56 -25.82 36.59
C TYR A 136 -10.37 -25.73 35.64
N ARG A 137 -10.17 -26.71 34.74
CA ARG A 137 -9.07 -26.70 33.77
C ARG A 137 -9.20 -25.57 32.73
N ALA A 138 -10.42 -25.13 32.42
CA ALA A 138 -10.66 -23.94 31.62
C ALA A 138 -10.30 -22.63 32.34
N GLY A 139 -10.05 -22.68 33.66
CA GLY A 139 -9.82 -21.52 34.50
C GLY A 139 -11.08 -20.67 34.69
N THR A 140 -12.25 -21.32 34.69
CA THR A 140 -13.55 -20.67 34.88
C THR A 140 -13.62 -20.06 36.28
N THR A 141 -14.04 -18.80 36.37
CA THR A 141 -14.21 -18.10 37.66
C THR A 141 -15.64 -18.25 38.18
N CYS A 142 -15.84 -18.00 39.46
CA CYS A 142 -17.18 -17.98 40.04
C CYS A 142 -18.07 -16.91 39.39
N LYS A 143 -17.48 -15.76 39.01
CA LYS A 143 -18.14 -14.71 38.25
C LYS A 143 -18.67 -15.21 36.90
N ASP A 144 -17.87 -15.99 36.16
CA ASP A 144 -18.30 -16.56 34.88
C ASP A 144 -19.53 -17.47 35.01
N VAL A 145 -19.60 -18.22 36.13
CA VAL A 145 -20.75 -19.05 36.47
C VAL A 145 -21.96 -18.18 36.78
N ILE A 146 -21.80 -17.19 37.66
CA ILE A 146 -22.83 -16.23 38.07
C ILE A 146 -23.45 -15.54 36.85
N ASP A 147 -22.63 -14.96 35.98
CA ASP A 147 -23.10 -14.24 34.78
C ASP A 147 -23.82 -15.19 33.80
N THR A 148 -23.33 -16.44 33.69
CA THR A 148 -23.91 -17.45 32.82
C THR A 148 -25.28 -17.93 33.29
N ILE A 149 -25.45 -18.17 34.59
CA ILE A 149 -26.69 -18.73 35.17
C ILE A 149 -27.63 -17.66 35.77
N HIS A 150 -27.31 -16.37 35.58
CA HIS A 150 -28.00 -15.25 36.22
C HIS A 150 -28.14 -15.45 37.73
N GLY A 151 -27.01 -15.75 38.37
CA GLY A 151 -26.94 -16.04 39.80
C GLY A 151 -26.56 -14.84 40.66
N GLU A 152 -26.47 -15.08 41.96
CA GLU A 152 -25.94 -14.16 42.97
C GLU A 152 -25.08 -14.94 43.96
N MET A 153 -23.92 -14.41 44.34
CA MET A 153 -23.03 -15.05 45.32
C MET A 153 -23.44 -14.67 46.74
N LEU A 154 -23.69 -15.68 47.58
CA LEU A 154 -23.97 -15.49 49.01
C LEU A 154 -22.73 -15.74 49.88
N VAL A 155 -21.85 -16.66 49.45
CA VAL A 155 -20.61 -17.02 50.15
C VAL A 155 -19.52 -17.31 49.12
N GLY A 156 -18.36 -16.67 49.24
CA GLY A 156 -17.19 -16.94 48.39
C GLY A 156 -16.50 -15.67 47.90
N ASP A 157 -15.68 -15.83 46.85
CA ASP A 157 -15.06 -14.74 46.09
C ASP A 157 -15.39 -14.94 44.60
N GLU A 158 -15.99 -13.92 43.97
CA GLU A 158 -16.37 -13.96 42.55
C GLU A 158 -15.18 -14.20 41.62
N ASN A 159 -13.98 -13.75 42.00
CA ASN A 159 -12.78 -13.88 41.17
C ASN A 159 -12.06 -15.23 41.36
N ALA A 160 -12.49 -16.04 42.33
CA ALA A 160 -11.91 -17.35 42.55
C ALA A 160 -12.24 -18.30 41.39
N VAL A 161 -11.27 -19.14 41.01
CA VAL A 161 -11.50 -20.24 40.07
C VAL A 161 -12.44 -21.26 40.71
N VAL A 162 -13.36 -21.80 39.93
CA VAL A 162 -14.33 -22.81 40.39
C VAL A 162 -13.61 -24.05 40.95
N PRO A 163 -14.24 -24.83 41.85
CA PRO A 163 -13.68 -26.07 42.35
C PRO A 163 -13.34 -27.09 41.26
N SER A 164 -12.34 -27.95 41.51
CA SER A 164 -11.86 -28.97 40.56
C SER A 164 -12.71 -30.24 40.47
N GLY A 165 -13.82 -30.32 41.20
CA GLY A 165 -14.70 -31.48 41.17
C GLY A 165 -15.73 -31.43 40.05
N LYS A 166 -16.59 -32.45 40.00
CA LYS A 166 -17.63 -32.59 38.96
C LYS A 166 -18.86 -31.77 39.27
N VAL A 167 -19.52 -31.31 38.20
CA VAL A 167 -20.87 -30.77 38.27
C VAL A 167 -21.87 -31.92 38.44
N MET A 168 -22.72 -31.84 39.45
CA MET A 168 -23.78 -32.83 39.71
C MET A 168 -25.08 -32.19 40.15
N ILE A 169 -26.19 -32.84 39.80
CA ILE A 169 -27.52 -32.48 40.31
C ILE A 169 -27.83 -33.32 41.54
N GLY A 170 -28.07 -32.67 42.68
CA GLY A 170 -28.49 -33.26 43.94
C GLY A 170 -29.98 -33.64 43.95
N ALA A 171 -30.40 -34.52 43.03
CA ALA A 171 -31.80 -34.95 42.91
C ALA A 171 -32.15 -36.24 43.70
N ALA A 172 -31.15 -36.96 44.20
CA ALA A 172 -31.34 -38.22 44.92
C ALA A 172 -31.68 -38.01 46.41
N HIS A 173 -32.12 -39.08 47.08
CA HIS A 173 -32.27 -39.08 48.53
C HIS A 173 -30.92 -38.84 49.23
N VAL A 174 -30.95 -38.21 50.41
CA VAL A 174 -29.76 -37.79 51.18
C VAL A 174 -28.75 -38.92 51.39
N ASP A 175 -29.22 -40.14 51.69
CA ASP A 175 -28.33 -41.29 51.89
C ASP A 175 -27.55 -41.70 50.64
N VAL A 176 -28.14 -41.47 49.46
CA VAL A 176 -27.48 -41.73 48.18
C VAL A 176 -26.48 -40.61 47.89
N MET A 177 -26.84 -39.35 48.15
CA MET A 177 -25.96 -38.18 48.00
C MET A 177 -24.62 -38.35 48.71
N LYS A 178 -24.64 -38.84 49.96
CA LYS A 178 -23.44 -39.13 50.77
C LYS A 178 -22.47 -40.11 50.11
N GLN A 179 -22.93 -40.97 49.21
CA GLN A 179 -22.10 -42.01 48.58
C GLN A 179 -21.37 -41.51 47.33
N TYR A 180 -21.87 -40.46 46.67
CA TYR A 180 -21.35 -40.04 45.36
C TYR A 180 -20.82 -38.60 45.29
N ILE A 181 -21.14 -37.75 46.28
CA ILE A 181 -20.52 -36.43 46.45
C ILE A 181 -19.08 -36.64 46.91
N LYS A 182 -18.15 -36.02 46.20
CA LYS A 182 -16.73 -36.04 46.53
C LYS A 182 -16.26 -34.63 46.91
N PRO A 183 -15.14 -34.52 47.66
CA PRO A 183 -14.53 -33.23 47.94
C PRO A 183 -14.32 -32.41 46.66
N HIS A 184 -14.63 -31.11 46.74
CA HIS A 184 -14.54 -30.14 45.64
C HIS A 184 -15.58 -30.28 44.51
N ASP A 185 -16.58 -31.17 44.63
CA ASP A 185 -17.66 -31.23 43.64
C ASP A 185 -18.52 -29.95 43.66
N ILE A 186 -19.12 -29.65 42.51
CA ILE A 186 -20.05 -28.54 42.31
C ILE A 186 -21.47 -29.13 42.29
N ILE A 187 -22.28 -28.85 43.31
CA ILE A 187 -23.59 -29.49 43.47
C ILE A 187 -24.71 -28.49 43.21
N ILE A 188 -25.58 -28.82 42.25
CA ILE A 188 -26.79 -28.07 41.86
C ILE A 188 -28.01 -28.70 42.53
N LEU A 189 -28.79 -27.93 43.29
CA LEU A 189 -29.98 -28.43 44.01
C LEU A 189 -31.05 -27.35 44.15
N GLY A 190 -32.28 -27.78 44.46
CA GLY A 190 -33.37 -26.87 44.79
C GLY A 190 -33.39 -26.46 46.28
N ASP A 191 -34.45 -25.76 46.66
CA ASP A 191 -34.66 -25.24 48.01
C ASP A 191 -35.05 -26.32 49.04
N ARG A 192 -34.06 -27.07 49.51
CA ARG A 192 -34.22 -28.05 50.61
C ARG A 192 -32.97 -28.05 51.48
N GLU A 193 -33.12 -27.60 52.72
CA GLU A 193 -32.01 -27.49 53.68
C GLU A 193 -31.27 -28.81 53.90
N LYS A 194 -31.99 -29.94 54.08
CA LYS A 194 -31.34 -31.24 54.36
C LYS A 194 -30.34 -31.67 53.26
N PRO A 195 -30.71 -31.67 51.96
CA PRO A 195 -29.76 -31.82 50.86
C PRO A 195 -28.62 -30.79 50.83
N GLN A 196 -28.89 -29.51 51.12
CA GLN A 196 -27.87 -28.45 51.17
C GLN A 196 -26.82 -28.75 52.24
N HIS A 197 -27.24 -29.02 53.47
CA HIS A 197 -26.38 -29.43 54.58
C HIS A 197 -25.56 -30.67 54.22
N THR A 198 -26.22 -31.69 53.65
CA THR A 198 -25.54 -32.94 53.26
C THR A 198 -24.43 -32.68 52.24
N ALA A 199 -24.66 -31.81 51.25
CA ALA A 199 -23.64 -31.49 50.25
C ALA A 199 -22.41 -30.82 50.89
N ILE A 200 -22.63 -29.86 51.79
CA ILE A 200 -21.57 -29.16 52.52
C ILE A 200 -20.78 -30.12 53.40
N GLU A 201 -21.45 -30.95 54.21
CA GLU A 201 -20.81 -31.94 55.09
C GLU A 201 -19.94 -32.95 54.34
N ASN A 202 -20.29 -33.28 53.09
CA ASN A 202 -19.54 -34.22 52.25
C ASN A 202 -18.43 -33.53 51.42
N GLY A 203 -18.15 -32.25 51.70
CA GLY A 203 -17.02 -31.52 51.14
C GLY A 203 -17.27 -30.92 49.76
N ALA A 204 -18.52 -30.62 49.40
CA ALA A 204 -18.81 -29.86 48.18
C ALA A 204 -18.00 -28.56 48.15
N GLY A 205 -17.32 -28.29 47.03
CA GLY A 205 -16.55 -27.05 46.87
C GLY A 205 -17.45 -25.85 46.51
N MET A 206 -18.57 -26.13 45.86
CA MET A 206 -19.55 -25.12 45.47
C MET A 206 -20.96 -25.69 45.51
N LEU A 207 -21.88 -24.90 46.03
CA LEU A 207 -23.29 -25.15 46.11
C LEU A 207 -24.04 -24.14 45.23
N ILE A 208 -24.85 -24.62 44.28
CA ILE A 208 -25.73 -23.79 43.47
C ILE A 208 -27.18 -24.11 43.85
N VAL A 209 -27.87 -23.16 44.50
CA VAL A 209 -29.25 -23.33 44.94
C VAL A 209 -30.20 -22.64 43.97
N CYS A 210 -31.11 -23.42 43.42
CA CYS A 210 -32.01 -23.06 42.33
C CYS A 210 -33.41 -22.69 42.84
N LEU A 211 -34.11 -21.82 42.08
CA LEU A 211 -35.48 -21.33 42.36
C LEU A 211 -35.61 -20.60 43.69
N VAL A 212 -34.56 -19.89 44.11
CA VAL A 212 -34.53 -19.14 45.38
C VAL A 212 -33.90 -17.77 45.20
N ASP A 213 -34.33 -16.85 46.06
CA ASP A 213 -33.72 -15.52 46.24
C ASP A 213 -32.92 -15.44 47.55
N CYS A 214 -32.96 -16.49 48.39
CA CYS A 214 -32.19 -16.57 49.62
C CYS A 214 -31.96 -18.03 50.05
N VAL A 215 -31.02 -18.23 50.97
CA VAL A 215 -30.71 -19.51 51.62
C VAL A 215 -30.65 -19.25 53.13
N SER A 216 -31.01 -20.24 53.96
CA SER A 216 -31.06 -20.02 55.41
C SER A 216 -29.68 -19.74 56.03
N ASP A 217 -29.65 -18.88 57.05
CA ASP A 217 -28.42 -18.45 57.73
C ASP A 217 -27.57 -19.63 58.20
N LYS A 218 -28.23 -20.69 58.68
CA LYS A 218 -27.57 -21.91 59.13
C LYS A 218 -26.73 -22.57 58.01
N VAL A 219 -27.29 -22.69 56.81
CA VAL A 219 -26.58 -23.25 55.65
C VAL A 219 -25.43 -22.32 55.24
N LEU A 220 -25.62 -21.00 55.31
CA LEU A 220 -24.57 -20.02 54.98
C LEU A 220 -23.40 -20.06 55.98
N GLU A 221 -23.68 -20.20 57.28
CA GLU A 221 -22.66 -20.34 58.33
C GLU A 221 -21.86 -21.64 58.15
N GLU A 222 -22.55 -22.76 57.90
CA GLU A 222 -21.92 -24.05 57.64
C GLU A 222 -21.04 -24.00 56.37
N ALA A 223 -21.53 -23.38 55.29
CA ALA A 223 -20.77 -23.21 54.06
C ALA A 223 -19.51 -22.37 54.28
N LYS A 224 -19.60 -21.26 55.02
CA LYS A 224 -18.43 -20.43 55.40
C LYS A 224 -17.40 -21.22 56.20
N ALA A 225 -17.85 -22.00 57.18
CA ALA A 225 -16.96 -22.83 58.00
C ALA A 225 -16.27 -23.94 57.19
N ALA A 226 -16.96 -24.51 56.21
CA ALA A 226 -16.44 -25.56 55.33
C ALA A 226 -15.64 -25.03 54.13
N GLY A 227 -15.62 -23.71 53.90
CA GLY A 227 -15.02 -23.11 52.69
C GLY A 227 -15.78 -23.44 51.41
N CYS A 228 -17.08 -23.73 51.50
CA CYS A 228 -17.96 -24.02 50.37
C CYS A 228 -18.50 -22.71 49.79
N THR A 229 -18.32 -22.51 48.48
CA THR A 229 -18.91 -21.36 47.77
C THR A 229 -20.41 -21.56 47.61
N VAL A 230 -21.24 -20.53 47.83
CA VAL A 230 -22.70 -20.61 47.68
C VAL A 230 -23.16 -19.58 46.67
N ILE A 231 -23.81 -20.06 45.61
CA ILE A 231 -24.44 -19.24 44.56
C ILE A 231 -25.92 -19.59 44.52
N ILE A 232 -26.78 -18.57 44.43
CA ILE A 232 -28.21 -18.76 44.17
C ILE A 232 -28.54 -18.41 42.72
N SER A 233 -29.62 -18.97 42.19
CA SER A 233 -30.16 -18.59 40.88
C SER A 233 -31.67 -18.77 40.87
N GLY A 234 -32.37 -17.84 40.22
CA GLY A 234 -33.81 -17.94 39.97
C GLY A 234 -34.17 -19.03 38.94
N TYR A 235 -33.20 -19.67 38.30
CA TYR A 235 -33.43 -20.77 37.36
C TYR A 235 -33.60 -22.12 38.07
N ASP A 236 -34.32 -23.03 37.41
CA ASP A 236 -34.44 -24.41 37.85
C ASP A 236 -33.15 -25.22 37.65
N THR A 237 -33.04 -26.35 38.35
CA THR A 237 -31.83 -27.19 38.34
C THR A 237 -31.45 -27.72 36.95
N TYR A 238 -32.43 -27.96 36.06
CA TYR A 238 -32.16 -28.39 34.69
C TYR A 238 -31.59 -27.24 33.86
N THR A 239 -32.19 -26.05 33.95
CA THR A 239 -31.69 -24.86 33.26
C THR A 239 -30.26 -24.52 33.69
N VAL A 240 -29.97 -24.51 35.00
CA VAL A 240 -28.61 -24.28 35.52
C VAL A 240 -27.64 -25.36 35.02
N ALA A 241 -28.01 -26.64 35.09
CA ALA A 241 -27.14 -27.73 34.63
C ALA A 241 -26.82 -27.65 33.13
N ARG A 242 -27.76 -27.15 32.31
CA ARG A 242 -27.55 -26.93 30.87
C ARG A 242 -26.65 -25.72 30.58
N LEU A 243 -26.76 -24.66 31.38
CA LEU A 243 -26.05 -23.41 31.15
C LEU A 243 -24.64 -23.41 31.74
N ILE A 244 -24.41 -24.08 32.88
CA ILE A 244 -23.14 -23.99 33.63
C ILE A 244 -21.91 -24.33 32.77
N GLY A 245 -21.99 -25.29 31.85
CA GLY A 245 -20.89 -25.61 30.93
C GLY A 245 -20.53 -24.46 29.97
N GLN A 246 -21.46 -23.54 29.72
CA GLN A 246 -21.23 -22.37 28.86
C GLN A 246 -20.49 -21.23 29.58
N SER A 247 -20.19 -21.38 30.88
CA SER A 247 -19.40 -20.42 31.66
C SER A 247 -17.90 -20.48 31.34
N MET A 248 -17.44 -21.51 30.64
CA MET A 248 -16.00 -21.66 30.39
C MET A 248 -15.44 -20.51 29.52
N PRO A 249 -14.27 -19.96 29.86
CA PRO A 249 -13.60 -18.94 29.06
C PRO A 249 -13.22 -19.44 27.66
N ILE A 250 -13.44 -18.61 26.63
CA ILE A 250 -13.15 -18.99 25.24
C ILE A 250 -11.65 -19.20 24.96
N LYS A 251 -10.76 -18.61 25.77
CA LYS A 251 -9.30 -18.83 25.65
C LYS A 251 -8.91 -20.29 25.80
N HIS A 252 -9.74 -21.14 26.40
CA HIS A 252 -9.47 -22.58 26.50
C HIS A 252 -9.70 -23.31 25.17
N PHE A 253 -10.68 -22.87 24.37
CA PHE A 253 -11.15 -23.55 23.17
C PHE A 253 -10.73 -22.87 21.85
N MET A 254 -10.30 -21.60 21.92
CA MET A 254 -9.91 -20.85 20.73
C MET A 254 -8.72 -21.50 20.00
N ILE A 255 -8.68 -21.33 18.69
CA ILE A 255 -7.51 -21.65 17.86
C ILE A 255 -6.40 -20.66 18.21
N LYS A 256 -5.23 -21.16 18.63
CA LYS A 256 -4.07 -20.34 19.03
C LYS A 256 -2.91 -20.42 18.06
N ASP A 257 -2.74 -21.58 17.43
CA ASP A 257 -1.58 -21.87 16.58
C ASP A 257 -1.90 -21.66 15.10
N ASN A 258 -0.87 -21.25 14.34
CA ASN A 258 -0.93 -21.11 12.88
C ASN A 258 -2.07 -20.20 12.38
N ILE A 259 -2.37 -19.13 13.12
CA ILE A 259 -3.35 -18.13 12.70
C ILE A 259 -2.77 -17.36 11.50
N TYR A 260 -3.32 -17.59 10.32
CA TYR A 260 -2.98 -16.84 9.13
C TYR A 260 -3.56 -15.43 9.21
N THR A 261 -2.69 -14.43 9.25
CA THR A 261 -3.04 -13.00 9.24
C THR A 261 -2.61 -12.34 7.93
N PHE A 262 -3.39 -11.38 7.44
CA PHE A 262 -3.01 -10.55 6.30
C PHE A 262 -2.76 -9.11 6.74
N ARG A 263 -1.77 -8.46 6.12
CA ARG A 263 -1.54 -7.03 6.26
C ARG A 263 -2.41 -6.25 5.29
N GLU A 264 -2.74 -5.02 5.63
CA GLU A 264 -3.47 -4.10 4.75
C GLU A 264 -2.75 -3.86 3.40
N GLU A 265 -1.42 -3.99 3.40
CA GLU A 265 -0.56 -3.83 2.23
C GLU A 265 -0.38 -5.12 1.41
N ASP A 266 -0.80 -6.29 1.90
CA ASP A 266 -0.68 -7.55 1.16
C ASP A 266 -1.52 -7.50 -0.12
N THR A 267 -1.05 -8.14 -1.19
CA THR A 267 -1.77 -8.20 -2.46
C THR A 267 -2.93 -9.20 -2.41
N ILE A 268 -3.95 -8.96 -3.22
CA ILE A 268 -5.07 -9.90 -3.39
C ILE A 268 -4.59 -11.26 -3.92
N GLU A 269 -3.49 -11.31 -4.66
CA GLU A 269 -2.90 -12.57 -5.16
C GLU A 269 -2.29 -13.40 -4.03
N THR A 270 -1.55 -12.77 -3.11
CA THR A 270 -1.06 -13.43 -1.88
C THR A 270 -2.25 -13.98 -1.08
N LEU A 271 -3.31 -13.19 -0.95
CA LEU A 271 -4.53 -13.60 -0.24
C LEU A 271 -5.20 -14.81 -0.90
N LYS A 272 -5.38 -14.80 -2.23
CA LYS A 272 -5.89 -15.96 -3.01
C LYS A 272 -5.01 -17.20 -2.85
N GLY A 273 -3.68 -17.02 -2.87
CA GLY A 273 -2.71 -18.10 -2.71
C GLY A 273 -2.82 -18.82 -1.37
N VAL A 274 -2.97 -18.07 -0.27
CA VAL A 274 -3.16 -18.64 1.07
C VAL A 274 -4.57 -19.22 1.23
N MET A 275 -5.60 -18.49 0.80
CA MET A 275 -6.99 -18.92 0.97
C MET A 275 -7.32 -20.17 0.15
N SER A 276 -6.69 -20.42 -0.99
CA SER A 276 -6.90 -21.64 -1.80
C SER A 276 -6.35 -22.91 -1.13
N LYS A 277 -5.33 -22.79 -0.28
CA LYS A 277 -4.64 -23.90 0.39
C LYS A 277 -5.20 -24.22 1.78
N THR A 278 -6.11 -23.39 2.28
CA THR A 278 -6.63 -23.47 3.65
C THR A 278 -8.14 -23.68 3.65
N ARG A 279 -8.67 -24.27 4.73
CA ARG A 279 -10.13 -24.48 4.91
C ARG A 279 -10.80 -23.37 5.72
N TYR A 280 -10.02 -22.45 6.30
CA TYR A 280 -10.53 -21.36 7.11
C TYR A 280 -11.39 -20.39 6.29
N ARG A 281 -12.50 -19.93 6.88
CA ARG A 281 -13.44 -19.02 6.21
C ARG A 281 -13.03 -17.55 6.36
N TYR A 282 -12.55 -17.16 7.53
CA TYR A 282 -12.18 -15.79 7.88
C TYR A 282 -10.73 -15.73 8.35
N PHE A 283 -10.07 -14.64 8.02
CA PHE A 283 -8.66 -14.38 8.32
C PHE A 283 -8.54 -12.98 8.93
N PRO A 284 -7.81 -12.81 10.05
CA PRO A 284 -7.52 -11.50 10.61
C PRO A 284 -6.74 -10.62 9.63
N VAL A 285 -7.18 -9.36 9.53
CA VAL A 285 -6.43 -8.27 8.90
C VAL A 285 -5.74 -7.47 10.00
N VAL A 286 -4.47 -7.15 9.78
CA VAL A 286 -3.66 -6.33 10.69
C VAL A 286 -3.04 -5.15 9.96
N ASN A 287 -2.77 -4.06 10.69
CA ASN A 287 -1.99 -2.95 10.14
C ASN A 287 -0.48 -3.25 10.16
N LYS A 288 0.34 -2.30 9.68
CA LYS A 288 1.81 -2.40 9.69
C LYS A 288 2.47 -2.63 11.07
N TYR A 289 1.75 -2.36 12.17
CA TYR A 289 2.22 -2.58 13.54
C TYR A 289 1.76 -3.94 14.12
N GLY A 290 1.05 -4.74 13.33
CA GLY A 290 0.47 -6.02 13.78
C GLY A 290 -0.80 -5.87 14.62
N MET A 291 -1.41 -4.68 14.63
CA MET A 291 -2.65 -4.43 15.35
C MET A 291 -3.84 -4.90 14.52
N TYR A 292 -4.78 -5.57 15.17
CA TYR A 292 -5.98 -6.12 14.55
C TYR A 292 -6.89 -5.02 13.99
N LYS A 293 -7.41 -5.25 12.79
CA LYS A 293 -8.26 -4.30 12.04
C LYS A 293 -9.62 -4.87 11.63
N GLY A 294 -9.72 -6.18 11.40
CA GLY A 294 -10.95 -6.80 10.93
C GLY A 294 -10.76 -8.21 10.42
N LEU A 295 -11.79 -8.78 9.82
CA LEU A 295 -11.78 -10.11 9.21
C LEU A 295 -12.04 -10.04 7.70
N VAL A 296 -11.20 -10.72 6.93
CA VAL A 296 -11.36 -10.90 5.48
C VAL A 296 -11.68 -12.35 5.15
N SER A 297 -12.52 -12.56 4.14
CA SER A 297 -12.95 -13.86 3.64
C SER A 297 -12.85 -13.93 2.12
N ARG A 298 -13.04 -15.13 1.57
CA ARG A 298 -13.04 -15.34 0.11
C ARG A 298 -14.05 -14.50 -0.65
N ARG A 299 -15.16 -14.09 -0.01
CA ARG A 299 -16.21 -13.30 -0.65
C ARG A 299 -15.79 -11.84 -0.88
N ASN A 300 -14.81 -11.36 -0.12
CA ASN A 300 -14.47 -9.94 -0.07
C ASN A 300 -13.68 -9.46 -1.30
N PHE A 301 -12.95 -10.33 -2.00
CA PHE A 301 -12.18 -9.95 -3.19
C PHE A 301 -12.86 -10.28 -4.52
N ILE A 302 -14.06 -10.88 -4.52
CA ILE A 302 -14.78 -11.20 -5.77
C ILE A 302 -15.15 -9.92 -6.53
N ASN A 303 -15.35 -8.81 -5.79
CA ASN A 303 -15.63 -7.48 -6.34
C ASN A 303 -14.55 -6.46 -5.93
N SER A 304 -13.27 -6.88 -5.92
CA SER A 304 -12.18 -5.97 -5.56
C SER A 304 -12.17 -4.76 -6.49
N ARG A 305 -12.21 -3.55 -5.93
CA ARG A 305 -12.10 -2.33 -6.71
C ARG A 305 -10.69 -2.25 -7.31
N LYS A 306 -10.61 -2.04 -8.62
CA LYS A 306 -9.34 -1.74 -9.28
C LYS A 306 -8.86 -0.38 -8.80
N LYS A 307 -7.54 -0.20 -8.68
CA LYS A 307 -6.98 1.14 -8.45
C LYS A 307 -7.33 2.03 -9.64
N GLN A 308 -7.77 3.24 -9.35
CA GLN A 308 -8.14 4.21 -10.37
C GLN A 308 -6.96 5.10 -10.69
N ILE A 309 -6.63 5.20 -11.98
CA ILE A 309 -5.42 5.84 -12.46
C ILE A 309 -5.75 6.88 -13.53
N ILE A 310 -5.08 8.02 -13.46
CA ILE A 310 -4.97 8.98 -14.55
C ILE A 310 -3.53 9.00 -15.03
N LEU A 311 -3.34 8.90 -16.34
CA LEU A 311 -2.03 8.97 -16.97
C LEU A 311 -1.78 10.39 -17.47
N VAL A 312 -0.61 10.92 -17.15
CA VAL A 312 -0.10 12.16 -17.75
C VAL A 312 1.21 11.87 -18.47
N ASP A 313 1.50 12.57 -19.55
CA ASP A 313 2.79 12.56 -20.25
C ASP A 313 3.21 11.18 -20.83
N HIS A 314 2.29 10.21 -20.86
CA HIS A 314 2.46 8.94 -21.54
C HIS A 314 1.12 8.21 -21.71
N ASN A 315 1.07 7.33 -22.70
CA ASN A 315 -0.01 6.37 -22.90
C ASN A 315 0.48 4.93 -23.14
N GLU A 316 1.77 4.73 -23.45
CA GLU A 316 2.32 3.41 -23.74
C GLU A 316 2.49 2.56 -22.47
N ARG A 317 1.96 1.33 -22.48
CA ARG A 317 2.04 0.38 -21.35
C ARG A 317 3.45 0.14 -20.83
N SER A 318 4.44 0.06 -21.72
CA SER A 318 5.85 -0.17 -21.38
C SER A 318 6.49 0.97 -20.59
N GLN A 319 5.90 2.16 -20.65
CA GLN A 319 6.36 3.36 -19.96
C GLN A 319 5.61 3.59 -18.65
N SER A 320 4.57 2.81 -18.34
CA SER A 320 3.79 2.97 -17.12
C SER A 320 4.29 2.11 -15.97
N VAL A 321 3.62 2.21 -14.82
CA VAL A 321 3.86 1.38 -13.63
C VAL A 321 3.56 -0.11 -13.89
N ASP A 322 4.12 -0.97 -13.05
CA ASP A 322 3.93 -2.41 -13.21
C ASP A 322 2.46 -2.81 -13.00
N ASN A 323 2.00 -3.79 -13.78
CA ASN A 323 0.63 -4.29 -13.76
C ASN A 323 -0.46 -3.26 -14.08
N ILE A 324 -0.15 -2.19 -14.86
CA ILE A 324 -1.10 -1.11 -15.22
C ILE A 324 -2.44 -1.62 -15.82
N ASP A 325 -2.45 -2.80 -16.45
CA ASP A 325 -3.65 -3.47 -16.96
C ASP A 325 -4.65 -3.91 -15.88
N LYS A 326 -4.19 -4.07 -14.65
CA LYS A 326 -5.04 -4.39 -13.51
C LYS A 326 -5.73 -3.16 -12.93
N ALA A 327 -5.29 -1.94 -13.30
CA ALA A 327 -5.94 -0.70 -12.92
C ALA A 327 -7.15 -0.37 -13.82
N GLU A 328 -7.94 0.58 -13.35
CA GLU A 328 -8.95 1.29 -14.13
C GLU A 328 -8.36 2.64 -14.54
N ILE A 329 -8.01 2.78 -15.82
CA ILE A 329 -7.58 4.07 -16.38
C ILE A 329 -8.83 4.92 -16.58
N LEU A 330 -8.87 6.10 -15.97
CA LEU A 330 -9.99 7.04 -16.06
C LEU A 330 -9.76 8.12 -17.12
N GLU A 331 -8.54 8.65 -17.17
CA GLU A 331 -8.18 9.78 -18.01
C GLU A 331 -6.72 9.67 -18.49
N ILE A 332 -6.44 10.23 -19.67
CA ILE A 332 -5.09 10.30 -20.27
C ILE A 332 -4.88 11.72 -20.83
N ILE A 333 -3.86 12.42 -20.34
CA ILE A 333 -3.44 13.75 -20.81
C ILE A 333 -2.00 13.63 -21.34
N ASP A 334 -1.79 13.76 -22.64
CA ASP A 334 -0.50 13.45 -23.25
C ASP A 334 -0.21 14.33 -24.46
N HIS A 335 1.04 14.38 -24.88
CA HIS A 335 1.50 15.05 -26.10
C HIS A 335 2.33 14.13 -27.02
N HIS A 336 2.53 12.88 -26.61
CA HIS A 336 3.25 11.87 -27.38
C HIS A 336 2.41 11.25 -28.50
N ARG A 337 3.07 10.39 -29.28
CA ARG A 337 2.36 9.49 -30.19
C ARG A 337 1.48 8.53 -29.39
N ILE A 338 0.35 8.15 -29.96
CA ILE A 338 -0.50 7.11 -29.38
C ILE A 338 0.09 5.74 -29.75
N GLY A 339 0.38 4.92 -28.75
CA GLY A 339 0.94 3.58 -28.89
C GLY A 339 -0.01 2.49 -28.36
N SER A 340 0.54 1.52 -27.62
CA SER A 340 -0.21 0.38 -27.08
C SER A 340 -0.96 0.74 -25.79
N VAL A 341 -2.08 1.45 -25.96
CA VAL A 341 -3.05 1.77 -24.90
C VAL A 341 -4.39 1.09 -25.19
N GLU A 342 -4.95 0.39 -24.21
CA GLU A 342 -6.24 -0.27 -24.30
C GLU A 342 -7.01 -0.06 -23.00
N THR A 343 -8.28 0.34 -23.09
CA THR A 343 -9.16 0.57 -21.94
C THR A 343 -10.45 -0.25 -22.10
N VAL A 344 -10.97 -0.77 -20.98
CA VAL A 344 -12.20 -1.60 -20.98
C VAL A 344 -13.46 -0.74 -21.19
N ALA A 345 -13.43 0.51 -20.73
CA ALA A 345 -14.51 1.48 -20.85
C ALA A 345 -14.01 2.76 -21.54
N PRO A 346 -14.92 3.61 -22.06
CA PRO A 346 -14.55 4.94 -22.55
C PRO A 346 -13.87 5.77 -21.45
N VAL A 347 -12.79 6.46 -21.83
CA VAL A 347 -11.99 7.31 -20.93
C VAL A 347 -11.90 8.73 -21.49
N TYR A 348 -11.64 9.71 -20.62
CA TYR A 348 -11.29 11.05 -21.09
C TYR A 348 -9.86 11.02 -21.65
N PHE A 349 -9.72 11.23 -22.96
CA PHE A 349 -8.42 11.18 -23.63
C PHE A 349 -8.15 12.53 -24.31
N ARG A 350 -7.15 13.27 -23.81
CA ARG A 350 -6.75 14.57 -24.36
C ARG A 350 -5.29 14.49 -24.79
N ASN A 351 -5.08 14.36 -26.10
CA ASN A 351 -3.75 14.32 -26.70
C ASN A 351 -3.57 15.42 -27.73
N LEU A 352 -2.64 16.35 -27.47
CA LEU A 352 -2.39 17.51 -28.31
C LEU A 352 -0.91 17.54 -28.72
N PRO A 353 -0.57 17.81 -30.00
CA PRO A 353 0.81 17.86 -30.48
C PRO A 353 1.49 19.18 -30.06
N LEU A 354 1.63 19.39 -28.75
CA LEU A 354 2.31 20.53 -28.13
C LEU A 354 3.69 20.11 -27.59
N GLY A 355 4.48 21.10 -27.17
CA GLY A 355 5.83 20.86 -26.67
C GLY A 355 5.88 20.14 -25.33
N CYS A 356 4.83 20.24 -24.50
CA CYS A 356 4.81 19.74 -23.12
C CYS A 356 3.37 19.44 -22.65
N THR A 357 3.19 18.42 -21.79
CA THR A 357 1.91 18.08 -21.17
C THR A 357 1.40 19.18 -20.23
N ALA A 358 2.30 19.88 -19.53
CA ALA A 358 1.93 21.01 -18.67
C ALA A 358 1.25 22.16 -19.44
N THR A 359 1.57 22.34 -20.73
CA THR A 359 0.87 23.29 -21.61
C THR A 359 -0.59 22.90 -21.78
N ILE A 360 -0.88 21.60 -21.91
CA ILE A 360 -2.25 21.07 -22.02
C ILE A 360 -3.00 21.30 -20.71
N ILE A 361 -2.37 21.02 -19.56
CA ILE A 361 -2.99 21.21 -18.26
C ILE A 361 -3.28 22.69 -18.00
N TYR A 362 -2.37 23.60 -18.33
CA TYR A 362 -2.64 25.03 -18.19
C TYR A 362 -3.76 25.50 -19.14
N MET A 363 -3.89 24.91 -20.34
CA MET A 363 -5.06 25.12 -21.20
C MET A 363 -6.36 24.73 -20.47
N MET A 364 -6.37 23.62 -19.73
CA MET A 364 -7.52 23.17 -18.93
C MET A 364 -7.84 24.11 -17.77
N TYR A 365 -6.84 24.70 -17.11
CA TYR A 365 -7.05 25.78 -16.13
C TYR A 365 -7.77 26.98 -16.78
N LYS A 366 -7.31 27.41 -17.96
CA LYS A 366 -7.91 28.53 -18.70
C LYS A 366 -9.34 28.23 -19.16
N GLU A 367 -9.60 27.01 -19.64
CA GLU A 367 -10.96 26.57 -20.03
C GLU A 367 -11.97 26.66 -18.88
N GLN A 368 -11.49 26.46 -17.65
CA GLN A 368 -12.32 26.58 -16.44
C GLN A 368 -12.32 27.99 -15.85
N ASN A 369 -11.60 28.94 -16.43
CA ASN A 369 -11.37 30.30 -15.89
C ASN A 369 -10.78 30.28 -14.47
N ILE A 370 -9.85 29.36 -14.21
CA ILE A 370 -9.19 29.17 -12.91
C ILE A 370 -7.70 29.52 -13.06
N PHE A 371 -7.15 30.19 -12.06
CA PHE A 371 -5.71 30.46 -11.97
C PHE A 371 -5.02 29.45 -11.04
N PRO A 372 -3.90 28.85 -11.45
CA PRO A 372 -3.08 28.04 -10.55
C PRO A 372 -2.48 28.92 -9.43
N ASP A 373 -2.21 28.31 -8.27
CA ASP A 373 -1.40 28.96 -7.24
C ASP A 373 0.05 29.17 -7.72
N ARG A 374 0.81 29.99 -7.00
CA ARG A 374 2.19 30.37 -7.35
C ARG A 374 3.11 29.14 -7.55
N ALA A 375 3.01 28.14 -6.69
CA ALA A 375 3.86 26.96 -6.77
C ALA A 375 3.46 26.09 -7.96
N THR A 376 2.16 25.84 -8.14
CA THR A 376 1.62 25.09 -9.28
C THR A 376 1.95 25.74 -10.62
N ALA A 377 1.85 27.08 -10.70
CA ALA A 377 2.27 27.84 -11.88
C ALA A 377 3.77 27.68 -12.17
N GLY A 378 4.60 27.72 -11.12
CA GLY A 378 6.04 27.53 -11.21
C GLY A 378 6.43 26.13 -11.70
N LEU A 379 5.75 25.09 -11.22
CA LEU A 379 5.93 23.71 -11.68
C LEU A 379 5.58 23.55 -13.15
N MET A 380 4.40 24.04 -13.59
CA MET A 380 4.01 23.97 -15.01
C MET A 380 4.98 24.78 -15.89
N CYS A 381 5.42 25.95 -15.43
CA CYS A 381 6.42 26.75 -16.14
C CYS A 381 7.75 25.97 -16.30
N ALA A 382 8.20 25.28 -15.24
CA ALA A 382 9.43 24.51 -15.27
C ALA A 382 9.33 23.30 -16.22
N ALA A 383 8.19 22.60 -16.22
CA ALA A 383 7.92 21.51 -17.17
C ALA A 383 8.01 21.96 -18.62
N ILE A 384 7.33 23.08 -18.96
CA ILE A 384 7.38 23.61 -20.33
C ILE A 384 8.81 23.97 -20.72
N LEU A 385 9.56 24.63 -19.83
CA LEU A 385 10.96 24.98 -20.10
C LEU A 385 11.84 23.73 -20.29
N SER A 386 11.63 22.67 -19.51
CA SER A 386 12.34 21.39 -19.63
C SER A 386 12.16 20.77 -21.02
N ASP A 387 10.93 20.44 -21.42
CA ASP A 387 10.68 19.69 -22.65
C ASP A 387 10.95 20.50 -23.91
N THR A 388 10.74 21.81 -23.81
CA THR A 388 11.00 22.72 -24.92
C THR A 388 12.46 23.15 -24.99
N LEU A 389 13.33 22.72 -24.05
CA LEU A 389 14.72 23.17 -23.95
C LEU A 389 14.83 24.70 -24.00
N MET A 390 14.05 25.40 -23.16
CA MET A 390 13.90 26.86 -23.20
C MET A 390 13.48 27.36 -24.60
N PHE A 391 12.44 26.74 -25.16
CA PHE A 391 11.85 27.06 -26.46
C PHE A 391 12.73 26.76 -27.70
N LYS A 392 13.83 26.01 -27.53
CA LYS A 392 14.77 25.64 -28.60
C LYS A 392 14.50 24.27 -29.21
N SER A 393 13.71 23.44 -28.53
CA SER A 393 13.31 22.13 -29.03
C SER A 393 12.44 22.28 -30.28
N PRO A 394 12.61 21.41 -31.30
CA PRO A 394 11.73 21.39 -32.47
C PRO A 394 10.29 20.97 -32.15
N THR A 395 10.01 20.51 -30.93
CA THR A 395 8.64 20.23 -30.46
C THR A 395 7.93 21.46 -29.90
N CYS A 396 8.66 22.55 -29.61
CA CYS A 396 8.08 23.76 -29.03
C CYS A 396 7.12 24.43 -30.03
N THR A 397 5.95 24.82 -29.53
CA THR A 397 4.95 25.58 -30.28
C THR A 397 4.80 27.00 -29.71
N PRO A 398 4.20 27.95 -30.46
CA PRO A 398 3.91 29.29 -29.94
C PRO A 398 3.01 29.28 -28.70
N VAL A 399 2.19 28.24 -28.52
CA VAL A 399 1.31 28.09 -27.36
C VAL A 399 2.14 27.80 -26.10
N ASP A 400 3.16 26.94 -26.22
CA ASP A 400 4.08 26.63 -25.12
C ASP A 400 4.80 27.89 -24.63
N GLU A 401 5.34 28.70 -25.54
CA GLU A 401 6.06 29.92 -25.18
C GLU A 401 5.13 30.97 -24.54
N LEU A 402 3.92 31.14 -25.09
CA LEU A 402 2.91 32.04 -24.54
C LEU A 402 2.55 31.62 -23.11
N TYR A 403 2.27 30.34 -22.90
CA TYR A 403 1.81 29.83 -21.61
C TYR A 403 2.93 29.81 -20.58
N ALA A 404 4.17 29.50 -20.97
CA ALA A 404 5.32 29.65 -20.08
C ALA A 404 5.49 31.09 -19.59
N LYS A 405 5.32 32.10 -20.47
CA LYS A 405 5.38 33.52 -20.09
C LYS A 405 4.27 33.92 -19.12
N GLU A 406 3.03 33.48 -19.36
CA GLU A 406 1.91 33.72 -18.44
C GLU A 406 2.17 33.07 -17.07
N LEU A 407 2.57 31.80 -17.06
CA LEU A 407 2.87 31.03 -15.85
C LEU A 407 4.02 31.62 -15.05
N ALA A 408 5.08 32.10 -15.72
CA ALA A 408 6.20 32.78 -15.07
C ALA A 408 5.76 34.07 -14.37
N GLY A 409 4.80 34.80 -14.96
CA GLY A 409 4.17 35.97 -14.33
C GLY A 409 3.42 35.59 -13.05
N ILE A 410 2.64 34.51 -13.06
CA ILE A 410 1.90 34.02 -11.88
C ILE A 410 2.85 33.49 -10.80
N ALA A 411 3.89 32.77 -11.20
CA ALA A 411 4.89 32.21 -10.29
C ALA A 411 5.88 33.27 -9.75
N GLU A 412 5.88 34.46 -10.36
CA GLU A 412 6.84 35.55 -10.15
C GLU A 412 8.29 35.05 -10.25
N VAL A 413 8.63 34.48 -11.41
CA VAL A 413 9.97 33.95 -11.72
C VAL A 413 10.48 34.50 -13.06
N ASP A 414 11.79 34.64 -13.20
CA ASP A 414 12.40 34.90 -14.50
C ASP A 414 12.60 33.58 -15.26
N LEU A 415 12.13 33.53 -16.51
CA LEU A 415 12.18 32.32 -17.33
C LEU A 415 13.62 31.83 -17.55
N LYS A 416 14.55 32.77 -17.78
CA LYS A 416 15.93 32.43 -18.08
C LYS A 416 16.64 31.95 -16.82
N GLU A 417 16.49 32.65 -15.70
CA GLU A 417 17.03 32.23 -14.40
C GLU A 417 16.53 30.85 -13.98
N LEU A 418 15.22 30.60 -14.13
CA LEU A 418 14.62 29.31 -13.81
C LEU A 418 15.15 28.19 -14.72
N ALA A 419 15.16 28.41 -16.04
CA ALA A 419 15.70 27.45 -17.00
C ALA A 419 17.17 27.14 -16.71
N MET A 420 17.98 28.18 -16.50
CA MET A 420 19.41 28.00 -16.23
C MET A 420 19.65 27.19 -14.97
N SER A 421 18.93 27.50 -13.90
CA SER A 421 19.11 26.82 -12.63
C SER A 421 18.64 25.35 -12.68
N MET A 422 17.53 25.05 -13.39
CA MET A 422 17.05 23.67 -13.51
C MET A 422 18.01 22.82 -14.33
N PHE A 423 18.41 23.29 -15.52
CA PHE A 423 19.28 22.52 -16.39
C PHE A 423 20.66 22.34 -15.75
N THR A 424 21.17 23.34 -15.03
CA THR A 424 22.42 23.20 -14.24
C THR A 424 22.29 22.13 -13.16
N ALA A 425 21.13 22.03 -12.50
CA ALA A 425 20.87 20.97 -11.53
C ALA A 425 20.74 19.58 -12.20
N GLY A 426 20.15 19.53 -13.39
CA GLY A 426 20.00 18.33 -14.21
C GLY A 426 21.31 17.83 -14.82
N SER A 427 22.21 18.74 -15.19
CA SER A 427 23.56 18.47 -15.70
C SER A 427 24.45 17.97 -14.56
N ASN A 428 24.24 16.71 -14.20
CA ASN A 428 24.96 15.98 -13.16
C ASN A 428 26.39 15.60 -13.63
N LEU A 429 27.18 16.58 -14.02
CA LEU A 429 28.52 16.40 -14.60
C LEU A 429 29.62 16.58 -13.54
N THR A 430 29.29 17.26 -12.44
CA THR A 430 30.20 17.47 -11.30
C THR A 430 30.43 16.16 -10.53
N GLY A 431 31.68 15.71 -10.49
CA GLY A 431 32.11 14.52 -9.74
C GLY A 431 32.08 13.20 -10.53
N LYS A 432 31.63 13.21 -11.79
CA LYS A 432 31.66 12.03 -12.68
C LYS A 432 32.99 11.90 -13.42
N THR A 433 33.38 10.67 -13.72
CA THR A 433 34.51 10.38 -14.61
C THR A 433 34.13 10.62 -16.08
N THR A 434 35.11 10.80 -16.95
CA THR A 434 34.86 11.01 -18.40
C THR A 434 34.13 9.81 -19.03
N GLU A 435 34.41 8.59 -18.54
CA GLU A 435 33.71 7.38 -18.97
C GLU A 435 32.24 7.38 -18.58
N GLU A 436 31.92 7.76 -17.34
CA GLU A 436 30.53 7.88 -16.87
C GLU A 436 29.77 8.97 -17.63
N ILE A 437 30.45 10.05 -18.02
CA ILE A 437 29.86 11.12 -18.84
C ILE A 437 29.53 10.61 -20.24
N LEU A 438 30.44 9.87 -20.88
CA LEU A 438 30.21 9.27 -22.20
C LEU A 438 28.99 8.35 -22.19
N HIS A 439 28.88 7.51 -21.15
CA HIS A 439 27.85 6.48 -21.05
C HIS A 439 26.51 6.96 -20.48
N GLN A 440 26.40 8.22 -20.08
CA GLN A 440 25.17 8.77 -19.47
C GLN A 440 23.95 8.72 -20.42
N ASP A 441 24.13 9.10 -21.69
CA ASP A 441 23.14 8.87 -22.76
C ASP A 441 23.81 8.22 -23.97
N TYR A 442 24.42 7.06 -23.75
CA TYR A 442 25.05 6.28 -24.80
C TYR A 442 24.08 5.25 -25.39
N LYS A 443 23.98 5.24 -26.72
CA LYS A 443 23.20 4.25 -27.48
C LYS A 443 23.98 3.77 -28.68
N LYS A 444 23.79 2.49 -29.02
CA LYS A 444 24.35 1.88 -30.21
C LYS A 444 23.33 1.82 -31.33
N PHE A 445 23.80 2.00 -32.54
CA PHE A 445 23.01 1.95 -33.76
C PHE A 445 23.77 1.17 -34.81
N ASP A 446 23.08 0.30 -35.52
CA ASP A 446 23.61 -0.34 -36.71
C ASP A 446 23.49 0.63 -37.89
N VAL A 447 24.63 1.00 -38.47
CA VAL A 447 24.72 1.93 -39.60
C VAL A 447 25.50 1.21 -40.70
N GLY A 448 24.77 0.60 -41.65
CA GLY A 448 25.37 -0.27 -42.66
C GLY A 448 25.93 -1.55 -42.03
N ASP A 449 27.20 -1.85 -42.29
CA ASP A 449 27.95 -2.98 -41.70
C ASP A 449 28.69 -2.60 -40.40
N LYS A 450 28.49 -1.38 -39.87
CA LYS A 450 29.17 -0.84 -38.69
C LYS A 450 28.24 -0.63 -37.52
N VAL A 451 28.75 -0.83 -36.31
CA VAL A 451 28.11 -0.46 -35.07
C VAL A 451 28.60 0.93 -34.65
N VAL A 452 27.69 1.90 -34.54
CA VAL A 452 27.98 3.27 -34.11
C VAL A 452 27.45 3.52 -32.70
N GLY A 453 28.35 3.75 -31.75
CA GLY A 453 28.04 4.18 -30.40
C GLY A 453 27.95 5.69 -30.29
N ILE A 454 26.84 6.23 -29.79
CA ILE A 454 26.62 7.67 -29.69
C ILE A 454 26.26 8.04 -28.25
N GLY A 455 27.20 8.68 -27.56
CA GLY A 455 26.95 9.39 -26.31
C GLY A 455 26.52 10.83 -26.56
N GLN A 456 25.56 11.33 -25.80
CA GLN A 456 25.14 12.73 -25.86
C GLN A 456 25.09 13.34 -24.46
N ILE A 457 25.56 14.58 -24.35
CA ILE A 457 25.27 15.45 -23.22
C ILE A 457 24.71 16.76 -23.72
N THR A 458 23.92 17.38 -22.87
CA THR A 458 23.31 18.67 -23.13
C THR A 458 23.67 19.59 -21.99
N SER A 459 24.14 20.79 -22.31
CA SER A 459 24.33 21.85 -21.31
C SER A 459 24.02 23.21 -21.94
N ILE A 460 23.74 24.14 -21.06
CA ILE A 460 23.49 25.57 -21.30
C ILE A 460 24.74 26.40 -20.97
N SER A 461 25.76 25.78 -20.36
CA SER A 461 27.01 26.44 -20.01
C SER A 461 28.08 26.11 -21.04
N LYS A 462 28.43 27.09 -21.88
CA LYS A 462 29.56 26.98 -22.83
C LYS A 462 30.86 26.63 -22.13
N ASP A 463 31.11 27.24 -20.97
CA ASP A 463 32.33 26.99 -20.22
C ASP A 463 32.40 25.54 -19.72
N GLU A 464 31.27 24.98 -19.27
CA GLU A 464 31.18 23.58 -18.87
C GLU A 464 31.38 22.63 -20.07
N LEU A 465 30.71 22.91 -21.19
CA LEU A 465 30.87 22.13 -22.42
C LEU A 465 32.30 22.18 -22.95
N SER A 466 32.96 23.33 -22.92
CA SER A 466 34.35 23.47 -23.37
C SER A 466 35.30 22.64 -22.50
N GLY A 467 35.10 22.66 -21.17
CA GLY A 467 35.87 21.86 -20.23
C GLY A 467 35.67 20.35 -20.44
N ILE A 468 34.45 19.91 -20.75
CA ILE A 468 34.16 18.51 -21.08
C ILE A 468 34.72 18.14 -22.44
N THR A 469 34.60 19.00 -23.44
CA THR A 469 35.14 18.78 -24.78
C THR A 469 36.63 18.45 -24.71
N ALA A 470 37.40 19.23 -23.95
CA ALA A 470 38.83 18.99 -23.77
C ALA A 470 39.13 17.64 -23.10
N LYS A 471 38.40 17.31 -22.02
CA LYS A 471 38.56 16.04 -21.29
C LYS A 471 38.16 14.83 -22.15
N MET A 472 37.01 14.92 -22.82
CA MET A 472 36.45 13.85 -23.65
C MET A 472 37.30 13.62 -24.89
N LYS A 473 37.81 14.68 -25.52
CA LYS A 473 38.72 14.57 -26.65
C LYS A 473 39.98 13.77 -26.29
N LYS A 474 40.56 14.04 -25.12
CA LYS A 474 41.69 13.25 -24.60
C LYS A 474 41.29 11.80 -24.32
N TYR A 475 40.18 11.59 -23.61
CA TYR A 475 39.69 10.26 -23.26
C TYR A 475 39.40 9.39 -24.49
N MET A 476 38.63 9.91 -25.46
CA MET A 476 38.35 9.20 -26.70
C MET A 476 39.63 8.87 -27.46
N LYS A 477 40.63 9.76 -27.47
CA LYS A 477 41.92 9.47 -28.11
C LYS A 477 42.62 8.26 -27.46
N ASP A 478 42.67 8.24 -26.13
CA ASP A 478 43.42 7.26 -25.34
C ASP A 478 42.66 5.93 -25.10
N THR A 479 41.34 5.88 -25.33
CA THR A 479 40.49 4.71 -25.07
C THR A 479 40.07 3.98 -26.34
N GLU A 480 40.23 2.67 -26.37
CA GLU A 480 39.66 1.80 -27.42
C GLU A 480 38.24 1.36 -27.05
N PHE A 481 37.32 1.43 -28.02
CA PHE A 481 35.92 1.07 -27.83
C PHE A 481 35.67 -0.31 -28.44
N ALA A 482 35.79 -1.37 -27.63
CA ALA A 482 35.67 -2.75 -28.10
C ALA A 482 34.24 -3.13 -28.56
N ASP A 483 33.27 -2.28 -28.29
CA ASP A 483 31.85 -2.58 -28.35
C ASP A 483 31.11 -1.79 -29.45
N CYS A 484 31.85 -1.00 -30.23
CA CYS A 484 31.41 -0.30 -31.44
C CYS A 484 32.58 -0.05 -32.40
N ASP A 485 32.31 0.00 -33.72
CA ASP A 485 33.32 0.36 -34.73
C ASP A 485 33.60 1.87 -34.77
N ILE A 486 32.58 2.67 -34.44
CA ILE A 486 32.64 4.14 -34.43
C ILE A 486 32.02 4.64 -33.14
N CYS A 487 32.73 5.52 -32.44
CA CYS A 487 32.22 6.22 -31.26
C CYS A 487 32.06 7.71 -31.55
N LEU A 488 30.86 8.24 -31.32
CA LEU A 488 30.55 9.66 -31.38
C LEU A 488 30.18 10.18 -29.99
N PHE A 489 30.65 11.37 -29.66
CA PHE A 489 30.20 12.10 -28.49
C PHE A 489 29.68 13.48 -28.88
N ILE A 490 28.43 13.76 -28.53
CA ILE A 490 27.69 14.95 -28.94
C ILE A 490 27.48 15.82 -27.72
N MET A 491 27.94 17.07 -27.81
CA MET A 491 27.88 18.07 -26.75
C MET A 491 26.98 19.19 -27.23
N THR A 492 25.71 19.11 -26.87
CA THR A 492 24.68 20.03 -27.32
C THR A 492 24.66 21.28 -26.44
N ASP A 493 24.91 22.43 -27.07
CA ASP A 493 24.68 23.75 -26.49
C ASP A 493 23.24 24.16 -26.80
N ILE A 494 22.41 24.24 -25.76
CA ILE A 494 21.01 24.63 -25.90
C ILE A 494 20.89 26.09 -26.35
N LEU A 495 21.76 26.99 -25.90
CA LEU A 495 21.63 28.43 -26.15
C LEU A 495 21.95 28.80 -27.60
N ASP A 496 23.00 28.19 -28.15
CA ASP A 496 23.46 28.42 -29.52
C ASP A 496 22.79 27.51 -30.57
N GLU A 497 21.86 26.63 -30.14
CA GLU A 497 21.15 25.67 -31.00
C GLU A 497 22.10 24.82 -31.85
N GLY A 498 23.21 24.35 -31.26
CA GLY A 498 24.22 23.59 -31.99
C GLY A 498 24.96 22.61 -31.10
N SER A 499 25.66 21.67 -31.72
CA SER A 499 26.43 20.67 -31.00
C SER A 499 27.87 20.58 -31.45
N GLY A 500 28.79 20.47 -30.48
CA GLY A 500 30.12 19.96 -30.73
C GLY A 500 30.07 18.44 -30.89
N VAL A 501 30.64 17.91 -31.97
CA VAL A 501 30.66 16.48 -32.27
C VAL A 501 32.12 16.01 -32.27
N LEU A 502 32.44 15.07 -31.37
CA LEU A 502 33.68 14.31 -31.38
C LEU A 502 33.46 12.95 -32.03
N CYS A 503 34.41 12.48 -32.83
CA CYS A 503 34.32 11.20 -33.50
C CYS A 503 35.60 10.35 -33.37
N LYS A 504 35.48 9.04 -33.16
CA LYS A 504 36.60 8.08 -33.24
C LYS A 504 36.17 6.83 -33.99
N GLY A 505 37.09 6.26 -34.77
CA GLY A 505 36.88 5.07 -35.59
C GLY A 505 37.53 5.23 -36.96
N SER A 506 37.81 4.12 -37.65
CA SER A 506 38.57 4.09 -38.91
C SER A 506 37.98 4.97 -40.02
N ILE A 507 36.66 4.98 -40.16
CA ILE A 507 35.93 5.79 -41.16
C ILE A 507 35.12 6.93 -40.53
N ALA A 508 35.22 7.12 -39.20
CA ALA A 508 34.35 8.02 -38.44
C ALA A 508 34.39 9.46 -38.96
N LYS A 509 35.60 9.96 -39.25
CA LYS A 509 35.81 11.30 -39.79
C LYS A 509 35.13 11.49 -41.14
N GLN A 510 35.33 10.55 -42.06
CA GLN A 510 34.76 10.62 -43.41
C GLN A 510 33.23 10.51 -43.38
N LEU A 511 32.69 9.60 -42.56
CA LEU A 511 31.26 9.44 -42.34
C LEU A 511 30.62 10.73 -41.79
N CYS A 512 31.20 11.32 -40.74
CA CYS A 512 30.68 12.55 -40.15
C CYS A 512 30.79 13.76 -41.10
N GLN A 513 31.84 13.84 -41.91
CA GLN A 513 31.98 14.89 -42.93
C GLN A 513 30.87 14.82 -43.98
N VAL A 514 30.52 13.62 -44.45
CA VAL A 514 29.42 13.42 -45.41
C VAL A 514 28.07 13.65 -44.75
N ALA A 515 27.87 13.18 -43.51
CA ALA A 515 26.61 13.31 -42.78
C ALA A 515 26.26 14.76 -42.42
N PHE A 516 27.24 15.55 -41.95
CA PHE A 516 26.99 16.90 -41.43
C PHE A 516 27.45 18.01 -42.36
N GLY A 517 28.12 17.70 -43.48
CA GLY A 517 28.62 18.69 -44.43
C GLY A 517 29.65 19.64 -43.83
N LYS A 518 30.38 19.23 -42.78
CA LYS A 518 31.39 20.03 -42.08
C LYS A 518 32.73 19.32 -42.07
N SER A 519 33.82 20.08 -42.17
CA SER A 519 35.17 19.54 -41.98
C SER A 519 35.42 19.26 -40.50
N PHE A 520 35.88 18.05 -40.17
CA PHE A 520 36.29 17.69 -38.82
C PHE A 520 37.79 17.92 -38.66
N ASP A 521 38.17 18.85 -37.79
CA ASP A 521 39.57 19.10 -37.42
C ASP A 521 39.88 18.44 -36.09
N ASP A 522 40.99 17.70 -36.04
CA ASP A 522 41.39 16.87 -34.89
C ASP A 522 40.19 16.10 -34.29
N ASN A 523 39.43 15.43 -35.17
CA ASN A 523 38.25 14.63 -34.86
C ASN A 523 37.08 15.37 -34.19
N TYR A 524 37.02 16.69 -34.34
CA TYR A 524 35.97 17.55 -33.80
C TYR A 524 35.37 18.46 -34.89
N ALA A 525 34.06 18.71 -34.82
CA ALA A 525 33.41 19.80 -35.53
C ALA A 525 32.23 20.35 -34.72
N TYR A 526 31.94 21.64 -34.88
CA TYR A 526 30.70 22.23 -34.39
C TYR A 526 29.65 22.23 -35.51
N VAL A 527 28.47 21.71 -35.22
CA VAL A 527 27.36 21.56 -36.15
C VAL A 527 26.18 22.41 -35.65
N GLU A 528 25.93 23.52 -36.34
CA GLU A 528 24.77 24.39 -36.10
C GLU A 528 23.46 23.64 -36.40
N GLY A 529 22.44 23.90 -35.59
CA GLY A 529 21.11 23.27 -35.69
C GLY A 529 21.04 21.84 -35.15
N LEU A 530 22.17 21.22 -34.76
CA LEU A 530 22.20 19.84 -34.30
C LEU A 530 21.87 19.76 -32.81
N VAL A 531 20.68 19.27 -32.46
CA VAL A 531 20.22 19.14 -31.06
C VAL A 531 19.67 17.75 -30.73
N SER A 532 19.19 17.01 -31.74
CA SER A 532 18.53 15.72 -31.56
C SER A 532 19.30 14.56 -32.19
N ARG A 533 19.83 13.65 -31.36
CA ARG A 533 20.43 12.40 -31.84
C ARG A 533 19.47 11.57 -32.70
N LYS A 534 18.22 11.39 -32.26
CA LYS A 534 17.27 10.51 -32.94
C LYS A 534 16.75 11.09 -34.26
N LYS A 535 16.44 12.40 -34.29
CA LYS A 535 15.83 13.03 -35.48
C LYS A 535 16.85 13.53 -36.49
N GLN A 536 18.07 13.90 -36.05
CA GLN A 536 19.03 14.59 -36.90
C GLN A 536 20.35 13.82 -37.08
N VAL A 537 20.86 13.15 -36.04
CA VAL A 537 22.17 12.47 -36.13
C VAL A 537 22.05 11.12 -36.82
N VAL A 538 21.24 10.21 -36.26
CA VAL A 538 21.17 8.82 -36.74
C VAL A 538 20.71 8.73 -38.20
N PRO A 539 19.66 9.45 -38.66
CA PRO A 539 19.25 9.41 -40.05
C PRO A 539 20.32 9.90 -41.03
N GLU A 540 21.06 10.95 -40.67
CA GLU A 540 22.12 11.49 -41.53
C GLU A 540 23.35 10.58 -41.60
N LEU A 541 23.70 9.89 -40.51
CA LEU A 541 24.74 8.86 -40.53
C LEU A 541 24.37 7.68 -41.44
N ILE A 542 23.11 7.22 -41.41
CA ILE A 542 22.62 6.17 -42.30
C ILE A 542 22.71 6.60 -43.77
N ARG A 543 22.19 7.80 -44.10
CA ARG A 543 22.27 8.35 -45.47
C ARG A 543 23.71 8.57 -45.94
N ALA A 544 24.62 8.94 -45.05
CA ALA A 544 26.02 9.14 -45.37
C ALA A 544 26.73 7.82 -45.65
N MET A 545 26.39 6.76 -44.90
CA MET A 545 26.96 5.42 -45.11
C MET A 545 26.56 4.83 -46.45
N GLU A 546 25.36 5.10 -46.96
CA GLU A 546 24.94 4.67 -48.31
C GLU A 546 25.74 5.34 -49.45
N LYS A 547 26.43 6.45 -49.16
CA LYS A 547 27.22 7.22 -50.13
C LYS A 547 28.72 6.92 -50.05
N LEU A 548 29.16 6.14 -49.06
CA LEU A 548 30.55 5.72 -48.83
C LEU A 548 30.73 4.28 -49.28
#